data_AF-A0A2D6A8F1-F1
#
_entry.id   AF-A0A2D6A8F1-F1
#
_cell.length_a   1.000
_cell.length_b   1.000
_cell.length_c   1.000
_cell.angle_alpha   90.00
_cell.angle_beta   90.00
_cell.angle_gamma   90.00
#
_symmetry.space_group_name_H-M   'P 1'
#
loop_
_entity.id
_entity.type
_entity.pdbx_description
1 polymer ?
#
loop_
_entity_poly.entity_id
_entity_poly.type
_entity_poly.pdbx_seq_one_letter_code
_entity_poly.pdbx_strand_id
1 'polypeptide(L)'
;MTKRESGFTLIELMIVVAIIAIIASIAIPNLMAARINANESACIATLKNLSSSQAQVQASGVIDANGNGAGEYGYFQELSGVRNVKTGMPPSIGEGSNRVTPPVLSGAFGNTDANGRILRSGYYFNMYLPGVGASWLTELAKSAGYPQVDPGQSEVLWACYAWPASFGNSGKRTFFINQSGDVLQAQNQATRYSGPSAVPASTAVMLSAATLKTSMNHSIAVNSLGADGQFWTVTN
;
A
#
# COMPACT_ATOMS: atom_id res chain seq x y z
N MET A 1 25.23 -55.05 33.39
CA MET A 1 24.14 -54.12 33.77
C MET A 1 23.33 -53.84 32.52
N THR A 2 22.23 -54.57 32.30
CA THR A 2 21.35 -54.37 31.14
C THR A 2 20.37 -53.25 31.46
N LYS A 3 20.43 -52.18 30.69
CA LYS A 3 19.58 -51.00 30.82
C LYS A 3 18.15 -51.42 30.44
N ARG A 4 17.19 -51.33 31.37
CA ARG A 4 15.78 -51.55 31.07
C ARG A 4 15.31 -50.41 30.18
N GLU A 5 14.92 -50.69 28.94
CA GLU A 5 14.20 -49.73 28.12
C GLU A 5 12.73 -49.73 28.53
N SER A 6 12.24 -48.60 29.03
CA SER A 6 10.82 -48.37 29.26
C SER A 6 10.15 -48.02 27.93
N GLY A 7 9.28 -48.89 27.43
CA GLY A 7 8.49 -48.63 26.23
C GLY A 7 7.36 -47.64 26.48
N PHE A 8 7.12 -46.76 25.52
CA PHE A 8 5.99 -45.81 25.51
C PHE A 8 4.69 -46.55 25.20
N THR A 9 3.64 -46.36 26.00
CA THR A 9 2.35 -47.01 25.78
C THR A 9 1.49 -46.24 24.77
N LEU A 10 0.60 -46.94 24.05
CA LEU A 10 -0.34 -46.30 23.13
C LEU A 10 -1.29 -45.33 23.85
N ILE A 11 -1.68 -45.63 25.09
CA ILE A 11 -2.60 -44.77 25.85
C ILE A 11 -1.93 -43.44 26.25
N GLU A 12 -0.63 -43.46 26.58
CA GLU A 12 0.15 -42.24 26.82
C GLU A 12 0.18 -41.35 25.58
N LEU A 13 0.35 -41.93 24.40
CA LEU A 13 0.31 -41.19 23.14
C LEU A 13 -1.07 -40.55 22.90
N MET A 14 -2.15 -41.30 23.15
CA MET A 14 -3.51 -40.81 22.91
C MET A 14 -3.88 -39.63 23.78
N ILE A 15 -3.52 -39.65 25.08
CA ILE A 15 -3.80 -38.54 25.99
C ILE A 15 -3.01 -37.29 25.58
N VAL A 16 -1.74 -37.45 25.18
CA VAL A 16 -0.90 -36.34 24.72
C VAL A 16 -1.52 -35.67 23.49
N VAL A 17 -1.95 -36.44 22.49
CA VAL A 17 -2.59 -35.88 21.29
C VAL A 17 -3.91 -35.19 21.63
N ALA A 18 -4.70 -35.75 22.55
CA ALA A 18 -5.95 -35.13 23.00
C ALA A 18 -5.74 -33.76 23.65
N ILE A 19 -4.74 -33.63 24.53
CA ILE A 19 -4.41 -32.35 25.19
C ILE A 19 -3.89 -31.33 24.15
N ILE A 20 -3.00 -31.75 23.24
CA ILE A 20 -2.50 -30.88 22.17
C ILE A 20 -3.66 -30.38 21.29
N ALA A 21 -4.64 -31.23 20.96
CA ALA A 21 -5.81 -30.85 20.17
C ALA A 21 -6.68 -29.78 20.87
N ILE A 22 -6.90 -29.91 22.18
CA ILE A 22 -7.65 -28.91 22.96
C ILE A 22 -6.92 -27.56 22.94
N ILE A 23 -5.61 -27.56 23.21
CA ILE A 23 -4.80 -26.33 23.22
C ILE A 23 -4.80 -25.68 21.82
N ALA A 24 -4.57 -26.48 20.77
CA ALA A 24 -4.54 -26.01 19.39
C ALA A 24 -5.87 -25.37 18.95
N SER A 25 -7.01 -25.92 19.39
CA SER A 25 -8.35 -25.41 19.04
C SER A 25 -8.58 -23.96 19.50
N ILE A 26 -7.96 -23.54 20.60
CA ILE A 26 -8.05 -22.18 21.15
C ILE A 26 -6.90 -21.32 20.62
N ALA A 27 -5.69 -21.87 20.56
CA ALA A 27 -4.50 -21.11 20.20
C ALA A 27 -4.47 -20.67 18.74
N ILE A 28 -4.89 -21.54 17.80
CA ILE A 28 -4.86 -21.25 16.36
C ILE A 28 -5.72 -20.04 15.97
N PRO A 29 -7.02 -19.96 16.31
CA PRO A 29 -7.84 -18.80 15.92
C PRO A 29 -7.33 -17.49 16.54
N ASN A 30 -6.86 -17.53 17.79
CA ASN A 30 -6.29 -16.37 18.46
C ASN A 30 -4.98 -15.91 17.79
N LEU A 31 -4.10 -16.83 17.41
CA LEU A 31 -2.87 -16.52 16.69
C LEU A 31 -3.18 -15.89 15.32
N MET A 32 -4.18 -16.42 14.60
CA MET A 32 -4.60 -15.85 13.32
C MET A 32 -5.12 -14.42 13.46
N ALA A 33 -5.97 -14.16 14.46
CA ALA A 33 -6.48 -12.82 14.74
C ALA A 33 -5.35 -11.85 15.14
N ALA A 34 -4.43 -12.30 16.00
CA ALA A 34 -3.27 -11.51 16.40
C ALA A 34 -2.37 -11.14 15.20
N ARG A 35 -2.15 -12.09 14.29
CA ARG A 35 -1.36 -11.85 13.06
C ARG A 35 -2.05 -10.84 12.14
N ILE A 36 -3.37 -10.94 11.96
CA ILE A 36 -4.15 -9.98 11.16
C ILE A 36 -4.02 -8.57 11.74
N ASN A 37 -4.20 -8.42 13.05
CA ASN A 37 -4.10 -7.13 13.71
C ASN A 37 -2.68 -6.54 13.61
N ALA A 38 -1.64 -7.38 13.74
CA ALA A 38 -0.25 -6.95 13.60
C ALA A 38 0.06 -6.48 12.17
N ASN A 39 -0.42 -7.20 11.16
CA ASN A 39 -0.28 -6.82 9.76
C ASN A 39 -1.00 -5.50 9.44
N GLU A 40 -2.24 -5.33 9.91
CA GLU A 40 -3.01 -4.10 9.73
C GLU A 40 -2.34 -2.90 10.42
N SER A 41 -1.82 -3.09 11.63
CA SER A 41 -1.08 -2.04 12.35
C SER A 41 0.20 -1.65 11.62
N ALA A 42 0.96 -2.64 11.12
CA ALA A 42 2.15 -2.41 10.31
C ALA A 42 1.83 -1.73 8.98
N CYS A 43 0.66 -2.01 8.40
CA CYS A 43 0.17 -1.38 7.18
C CYS A 43 -0.10 0.12 7.42
N ILE A 44 -0.87 0.46 8.46
CA ILE A 44 -1.16 1.85 8.84
C ILE A 44 0.14 2.62 9.12
N ALA A 45 1.08 2.02 9.85
CA ALA A 45 2.39 2.63 10.11
C ALA A 45 3.19 2.86 8.82
N THR A 46 3.12 1.92 7.87
CA THR A 46 3.76 2.07 6.55
C THR A 46 3.13 3.24 5.78
N LEU A 47 1.80 3.37 5.76
CA LEU A 47 1.11 4.48 5.09
C LEU A 47 1.49 5.85 5.70
N LYS A 48 1.53 5.96 7.04
CA LYS A 48 1.96 7.19 7.73
C LYS A 48 3.42 7.54 7.42
N ASN A 49 4.29 6.53 7.33
CA ASN A 49 5.67 6.72 6.88
C ASN A 49 5.73 7.24 5.44
N LEU A 50 4.94 6.66 4.52
CA LEU A 50 4.86 7.15 3.14
C LEU A 50 4.43 8.61 3.06
N SER A 51 3.42 9.03 3.83
CA SER A 51 3.00 10.44 3.87
C SER A 51 4.12 11.36 4.35
N SER A 52 4.86 10.96 5.38
CA SER A 52 6.00 11.74 5.89
C SER A 52 7.14 11.82 4.86
N SER A 53 7.47 10.71 4.20
CA SER A 53 8.48 10.65 3.14
C SER A 53 8.10 11.50 1.92
N GLN A 54 6.82 11.50 1.54
CA GLN A 54 6.31 12.34 0.45
C GLN A 54 6.44 13.83 0.78
N ALA A 55 6.03 14.23 1.99
CA ALA A 55 6.18 15.62 2.44
C ALA A 55 7.64 16.07 2.48
N GLN A 56 8.55 15.20 2.93
CA GLN A 56 9.99 15.49 2.93
C GLN A 56 10.55 15.71 1.52
N VAL A 57 10.18 14.85 0.55
CA VAL A 57 10.66 14.96 -0.84
C VAL A 57 10.08 16.18 -1.54
N GLN A 58 8.79 16.41 -1.40
CA GLN A 58 8.13 17.60 -1.92
C GLN A 58 8.78 18.89 -1.36
N ALA A 59 9.03 18.95 -0.05
CA ALA A 59 9.68 20.13 0.56
C ALA A 59 11.14 20.31 0.10
N SER A 60 11.84 19.23 -0.25
CA SER A 60 13.23 19.29 -0.71
C SER A 60 13.39 19.80 -2.14
N GLY A 61 12.34 19.73 -2.97
CA GLY A 61 12.40 20.07 -4.39
C GLY A 61 13.29 19.15 -5.24
N VAL A 62 13.76 18.02 -4.69
CA VAL A 62 14.67 17.10 -5.43
C VAL A 62 13.99 16.44 -6.63
N ILE A 63 12.67 16.27 -6.56
CA ILE A 63 11.84 15.86 -7.69
C ILE A 63 11.13 17.12 -8.18
N ASP A 64 11.55 17.59 -9.35
CA ASP A 64 10.98 18.73 -10.07
C ASP A 64 11.12 18.39 -11.56
N ALA A 65 10.07 17.78 -12.12
CA ALA A 65 10.13 17.24 -13.46
C ALA A 65 10.08 18.37 -14.50
N ASN A 66 9.24 19.38 -14.25
CA ASN A 66 9.03 20.49 -15.17
C ASN A 66 10.06 21.64 -15.00
N GLY A 67 10.87 21.61 -13.95
CA GLY A 67 11.92 22.59 -13.68
C GLY A 67 11.39 23.94 -13.19
N ASN A 68 10.19 23.99 -12.61
CA ASN A 68 9.57 25.24 -12.17
C ASN A 68 9.97 25.66 -10.74
N GLY A 69 10.77 24.85 -10.04
CA GLY A 69 11.22 25.08 -8.66
C GLY A 69 10.21 24.66 -7.58
N ALA A 70 9.08 24.07 -7.94
CA ALA A 70 8.13 23.46 -7.02
C ALA A 70 8.41 21.96 -6.91
N GLY A 71 8.53 21.47 -5.67
CA GLY A 71 8.76 20.05 -5.45
C GLY A 71 7.52 19.20 -5.67
N GLU A 72 7.72 18.03 -6.24
CA GLU A 72 6.67 17.09 -6.62
C GLU A 72 6.71 15.81 -5.78
N TYR A 73 5.56 15.16 -5.64
CA TYR A 73 5.47 13.81 -5.11
C TYR A 73 6.10 12.78 -6.07
N GLY A 74 6.56 11.66 -5.50
CA GLY A 74 7.31 10.62 -6.22
C GLY A 74 6.77 9.22 -6.03
N TYR A 75 7.23 8.29 -6.87
CA TYR A 75 6.90 6.86 -6.75
C TYR A 75 7.85 6.09 -5.81
N PHE A 76 7.59 4.80 -5.54
CA PHE A 76 8.35 4.06 -4.53
C PHE A 76 9.82 3.91 -4.90
N GLN A 77 10.15 3.69 -6.18
CA GLN A 77 11.53 3.56 -6.63
C GLN A 77 12.30 4.89 -6.53
N GLU A 78 11.62 6.03 -6.70
CA GLU A 78 12.22 7.35 -6.54
C GLU A 78 12.47 7.67 -5.07
N LEU A 79 11.46 7.50 -4.21
CA LEU A 79 11.55 7.76 -2.77
C LEU A 79 12.58 6.85 -2.07
N SER A 80 12.77 5.63 -2.58
CA SER A 80 13.79 4.69 -2.07
C SER A 80 15.19 4.92 -2.64
N GLY A 81 15.35 5.86 -3.59
CA GLY A 81 16.61 6.15 -4.27
C GLY A 81 17.09 5.04 -5.20
N VAL A 82 16.27 4.02 -5.49
CA VAL A 82 16.61 2.90 -6.40
C VAL A 82 16.54 3.33 -7.87
N ARG A 83 15.71 4.32 -8.20
CA ARG A 83 15.58 4.91 -9.53
C ARG A 83 15.92 6.39 -9.51
N ASN A 84 16.49 6.92 -10.59
CA ASN A 84 16.73 8.35 -10.71
C ASN A 84 15.39 9.08 -10.85
N VAL A 85 15.27 10.30 -10.34
CA VAL A 85 14.02 11.08 -10.36
C VAL A 85 13.53 11.34 -11.79
N LYS A 86 12.20 11.41 -11.95
CA LYS A 86 11.55 11.78 -13.20
C LYS A 86 11.95 13.19 -13.67
N THR A 87 11.98 13.41 -14.98
CA THR A 87 12.24 14.72 -15.60
C THR A 87 11.46 14.91 -16.89
N GLY A 88 11.15 16.17 -17.22
CA GLY A 88 10.43 16.57 -18.42
C GLY A 88 8.96 16.91 -18.16
N MET A 89 8.19 16.95 -19.25
CA MET A 89 6.74 17.13 -19.24
C MET A 89 6.09 16.13 -20.22
N PRO A 90 4.83 15.72 -20.01
CA PRO A 90 4.11 14.87 -20.96
C PRO A 90 4.06 15.51 -22.36
N PRO A 91 4.22 14.72 -23.45
CA PRO A 91 4.26 13.25 -23.48
C PRO A 91 5.69 12.65 -23.41
N SER A 92 6.67 13.37 -22.85
CA SER A 92 8.07 12.95 -22.80
C SER A 92 8.68 12.98 -21.40
N ILE A 93 7.95 12.53 -20.37
CA ILE A 93 8.53 12.28 -19.05
C ILE A 93 9.53 11.11 -19.17
N GLY A 94 10.76 11.35 -18.75
CA GLY A 94 11.87 10.40 -18.76
C GLY A 94 12.55 10.24 -17.41
N GLU A 95 13.59 9.41 -17.37
CA GLU A 95 14.45 9.24 -16.20
C GLU A 95 15.57 10.28 -16.24
N GLY A 96 15.68 11.11 -15.19
CA GLY A 96 16.74 12.09 -15.05
C GLY A 96 18.07 11.49 -14.61
N SER A 97 19.03 12.35 -14.25
CA SER A 97 20.36 11.93 -13.76
C SER A 97 20.50 11.93 -12.24
N ASN A 98 19.60 12.62 -11.53
CA ASN A 98 19.66 12.79 -10.08
C ASN A 98 18.84 11.72 -9.35
N ARG A 99 19.15 11.47 -8.07
CA ARG A 99 18.40 10.57 -7.18
C ARG A 99 18.01 11.31 -5.91
N VAL A 100 16.93 10.87 -5.28
CA VAL A 100 16.62 11.26 -3.89
C VAL A 100 17.76 10.76 -2.99
N THR A 101 18.59 11.69 -2.53
CA THR A 101 19.80 11.41 -1.75
C THR A 101 19.91 12.38 -0.57
N PRO A 102 19.94 11.90 0.69
CA PRO A 102 19.72 10.51 1.10
C PRO A 102 18.29 10.03 0.77
N PRO A 103 18.09 8.71 0.56
CA PRO A 103 16.75 8.17 0.28
C PRO A 103 15.83 8.34 1.50
N VAL A 104 14.55 8.61 1.25
CA VAL A 104 13.53 8.83 2.30
C VAL A 104 12.75 7.56 2.64
N LEU A 105 12.87 6.52 1.81
CA LEU A 105 12.39 5.17 2.07
C LEU A 105 13.55 4.17 1.99
N SER A 106 13.40 3.02 2.63
CA SER A 106 14.38 1.95 2.49
C SER A 106 14.38 1.38 1.07
N GLY A 107 15.51 0.85 0.61
CA GLY A 107 15.64 0.22 -0.71
C GLY A 107 14.64 -0.92 -0.96
N ALA A 108 14.08 -1.51 0.09
CA ALA A 108 13.03 -2.53 -0.03
C ALA A 108 11.75 -2.00 -0.69
N PHE A 109 11.43 -0.71 -0.55
CA PHE A 109 10.30 -0.09 -1.24
C PHE A 109 10.54 0.04 -2.75
N GLY A 110 11.80 0.04 -3.22
CA GLY A 110 12.12 0.06 -4.65
C GLY A 110 11.91 -1.27 -5.37
N ASN A 111 11.64 -2.36 -4.65
CA ASN A 111 11.39 -3.69 -5.21
C ASN A 111 9.92 -3.84 -5.63
N THR A 112 9.46 -2.99 -6.55
CA THR A 112 8.09 -3.01 -7.06
C THR A 112 7.87 -4.15 -8.05
N ASP A 113 6.65 -4.68 -8.11
CA ASP A 113 6.23 -5.59 -9.16
C ASP A 113 6.02 -4.87 -10.51
N ALA A 114 5.61 -5.61 -11.54
CA ALA A 114 5.36 -5.06 -12.88
C ALA A 114 4.27 -3.98 -12.94
N ASN A 115 3.42 -3.89 -11.90
CA ASN A 115 2.34 -2.91 -11.77
C ASN A 115 2.67 -1.80 -10.78
N GLY A 116 3.93 -1.67 -10.36
CA GLY A 116 4.35 -0.62 -9.43
C GLY A 116 3.98 -0.86 -7.97
N ARG A 117 3.67 -2.11 -7.61
CA ARG A 117 3.17 -2.45 -6.26
C ARG A 117 4.25 -3.09 -5.41
N ILE A 118 4.13 -2.90 -4.10
CA ILE A 118 4.97 -3.59 -3.12
C ILE A 118 4.12 -4.46 -2.21
N LEU A 119 4.67 -5.61 -1.78
CA LEU A 119 4.07 -6.48 -0.78
C LEU A 119 4.86 -6.35 0.53
N ARG A 120 4.22 -5.87 1.59
CA ARG A 120 4.85 -5.70 2.90
C ARG A 120 3.88 -6.04 4.02
N SER A 121 4.35 -6.84 4.98
CA SER A 121 3.57 -7.21 6.17
C SER A 121 2.15 -7.73 5.85
N GLY A 122 2.02 -8.53 4.79
CA GLY A 122 0.74 -9.11 4.37
C GLY A 122 -0.17 -8.17 3.58
N TYR A 123 0.29 -6.98 3.20
CA TYR A 123 -0.47 -5.99 2.45
C TYR A 123 0.23 -5.62 1.15
N TYR A 124 -0.55 -5.52 0.06
CA TYR A 124 -0.11 -4.84 -1.14
C TYR A 124 -0.30 -3.34 -0.98
N PHE A 125 0.62 -2.56 -1.52
CA PHE A 125 0.52 -1.11 -1.61
C PHE A 125 0.67 -0.71 -3.07
N ASN A 126 -0.14 0.25 -3.49
CA ASN A 126 -0.03 0.84 -4.82
C ASN A 126 -0.15 2.36 -4.71
N MET A 127 0.78 3.04 -5.36
CA MET A 127 0.86 4.50 -5.33
C MET A 127 0.45 5.07 -6.67
N TYR A 128 -0.28 6.16 -6.60
CA TYR A 128 -0.85 6.84 -7.74
C TYR A 128 -0.41 8.30 -7.75
N LEU A 129 0.09 8.74 -8.91
CA LEU A 129 0.34 10.15 -9.22
C LEU A 129 -0.60 10.60 -10.35
N PRO A 130 -0.89 11.90 -10.43
CA PRO A 130 -1.74 12.44 -11.48
C PRO A 130 -1.06 12.38 -12.84
N GLY A 131 -1.82 12.00 -13.85
CA GLY A 131 -1.49 12.08 -15.27
C GLY A 131 -2.36 13.13 -15.97
N VAL A 132 -1.99 13.46 -17.20
CA VAL A 132 -2.77 14.39 -18.02
C VAL A 132 -4.21 13.91 -18.21
N GLY A 133 -5.17 14.84 -18.30
CA GLY A 133 -6.57 14.53 -18.56
C GLY A 133 -7.31 13.87 -17.40
N ALA A 134 -6.93 14.18 -16.15
CA ALA A 134 -7.55 13.65 -14.93
C ALA A 134 -7.43 12.12 -14.77
N SER A 135 -6.28 11.56 -15.13
CA SER A 135 -5.98 10.13 -15.04
C SER A 135 -5.04 9.83 -13.87
N TRP A 136 -5.27 8.74 -13.13
CA TRP A 136 -4.34 8.29 -12.09
C TRP A 136 -3.41 7.24 -12.67
N LEU A 137 -2.11 7.49 -12.59
CA LEU A 137 -1.08 6.60 -13.10
C LEU A 137 -0.38 5.90 -11.93
N THR A 138 -0.02 4.64 -12.14
CA THR A 138 0.81 3.89 -11.20
C THR A 138 2.25 3.91 -11.66
N GLU A 139 3.14 3.57 -10.73
CA GLU A 139 4.51 3.26 -11.07
C GLU A 139 4.58 2.12 -12.10
N LEU A 140 5.55 2.22 -13.01
CA LEU A 140 5.82 1.21 -14.03
C LEU A 140 7.17 0.56 -13.76
N ALA A 141 7.34 -0.68 -14.22
CA ALA A 141 8.65 -1.32 -14.25
C ALA A 141 9.70 -0.41 -14.91
N LYS A 142 10.93 -0.38 -14.39
CA LYS A 142 11.98 0.52 -14.89
C LYS A 142 12.21 0.40 -16.40
N SER A 143 12.16 -0.81 -16.93
CA SER A 143 12.30 -1.10 -18.36
C SER A 143 11.19 -0.52 -19.25
N ALA A 144 10.03 -0.20 -18.67
CA ALA A 144 8.90 0.42 -19.36
C ALA A 144 8.96 1.96 -19.40
N GLY A 145 10.02 2.55 -18.85
CA GLY A 145 10.15 4.01 -18.78
C GLY A 145 9.30 4.63 -17.67
N TYR A 146 9.23 5.97 -17.66
CA TYR A 146 8.45 6.69 -16.66
C TYR A 146 6.98 6.82 -17.07
N PRO A 147 6.03 6.70 -16.12
CA PRO A 147 4.64 7.08 -16.40
C PRO A 147 4.57 8.56 -16.77
N GLN A 148 3.68 8.90 -17.71
CA GLN A 148 3.50 10.26 -18.22
C GLN A 148 2.62 11.08 -17.27
N VAL A 149 3.15 11.32 -16.06
CA VAL A 149 2.50 12.08 -15.00
C VAL A 149 2.43 13.57 -15.34
N ASP A 150 1.39 14.24 -14.88
CA ASP A 150 1.26 15.70 -14.90
C ASP A 150 2.10 16.27 -13.75
N PRO A 151 3.22 16.96 -14.03
CA PRO A 151 4.11 17.46 -13.00
C PRO A 151 3.44 18.49 -12.09
N GLY A 152 2.66 19.42 -12.68
CA GLY A 152 1.99 20.49 -11.94
C GLY A 152 0.91 19.95 -10.99
N GLN A 153 0.21 18.89 -11.38
CA GLN A 153 -0.69 18.22 -10.45
C GLN A 153 0.05 17.36 -9.42
N SER A 154 1.23 16.83 -9.76
CA SER A 154 2.06 16.03 -8.85
C SER A 154 2.70 16.87 -7.74
N GLU A 155 2.64 18.20 -7.82
CA GLU A 155 3.00 19.12 -6.74
C GLU A 155 2.00 19.06 -5.57
N VAL A 156 0.74 18.70 -5.85
CA VAL A 156 -0.37 18.86 -4.88
C VAL A 156 -1.17 17.59 -4.65
N LEU A 157 -1.07 16.59 -5.52
CA LEU A 157 -1.84 15.36 -5.45
C LEU A 157 -0.95 14.12 -5.48
N TRP A 158 -1.22 13.21 -4.56
CA TRP A 158 -0.78 11.82 -4.61
C TRP A 158 -1.76 10.97 -3.82
N ALA A 159 -1.76 9.66 -4.08
CA ALA A 159 -2.55 8.73 -3.30
C ALA A 159 -1.84 7.39 -3.17
N CYS A 160 -2.15 6.66 -2.10
CA CYS A 160 -1.75 5.27 -1.96
C CYS A 160 -2.89 4.45 -1.38
N TYR A 161 -3.15 3.31 -2.01
CA TYR A 161 -4.04 2.28 -1.49
C TYR A 161 -3.24 1.14 -0.92
N ALA A 162 -3.77 0.51 0.13
CA ALA A 162 -3.25 -0.74 0.65
C ALA A 162 -4.37 -1.75 0.92
N TRP A 163 -4.19 -2.99 0.47
CA TRP A 163 -5.19 -4.06 0.61
C TRP A 163 -4.53 -5.40 0.95
N PRO A 164 -5.26 -6.35 1.56
CA PRO A 164 -4.66 -7.59 2.04
C PRO A 164 -4.18 -8.48 0.90
N ALA A 165 -3.03 -9.14 1.07
CA ALA A 165 -2.52 -10.14 0.14
C ALA A 165 -3.43 -11.39 0.06
N SER A 166 -4.10 -11.69 1.16
CA SER A 166 -5.14 -12.71 1.28
C SER A 166 -6.16 -12.24 2.32
N PHE A 167 -7.36 -11.91 1.86
CA PHE A 167 -8.46 -11.51 2.72
C PHE A 167 -8.78 -12.62 3.73
N GLY A 168 -8.94 -12.23 5.00
CA GLY A 168 -9.25 -13.14 6.10
C GLY A 168 -8.03 -13.86 6.70
N ASN A 169 -6.87 -13.82 6.04
CA ASN A 169 -5.62 -14.43 6.55
C ASN A 169 -4.54 -13.38 6.86
N SER A 170 -4.25 -12.52 5.89
CA SER A 170 -3.25 -11.46 6.02
C SER A 170 -3.81 -10.16 6.57
N GLY A 171 -5.11 -9.94 6.36
CA GLY A 171 -5.81 -8.71 6.70
C GLY A 171 -7.28 -8.81 6.32
N LYS A 172 -8.11 -7.95 6.89
CA LYS A 172 -9.53 -7.84 6.55
C LYS A 172 -9.87 -6.46 6.00
N ARG A 173 -9.19 -5.41 6.46
CA ARG A 173 -9.45 -4.03 6.03
C ARG A 173 -8.64 -3.63 4.80
N THR A 174 -9.17 -2.65 4.07
CA THR A 174 -8.47 -1.92 3.02
C THR A 174 -8.23 -0.50 3.52
N PHE A 175 -7.10 0.08 3.14
CA PHE A 175 -6.67 1.40 3.59
C PHE A 175 -6.37 2.32 2.40
N PHE A 176 -6.48 3.61 2.66
CA PHE A 176 -6.18 4.67 1.71
C PHE A 176 -5.51 5.83 2.45
N ILE A 177 -4.57 6.50 1.79
CA ILE A 177 -3.97 7.75 2.25
C ILE A 177 -3.67 8.63 1.04
N ASN A 178 -3.67 9.94 1.24
CA ASN A 178 -3.34 10.93 0.22
C ASN A 178 -2.55 12.10 0.84
N GLN A 179 -2.45 13.21 0.11
CA GLN A 179 -1.79 14.44 0.56
C GLN A 179 -2.35 15.05 1.86
N SER A 180 -3.59 14.70 2.25
CA SER A 180 -4.16 15.17 3.52
C SER A 180 -3.52 14.52 4.75
N GLY A 181 -2.83 13.38 4.58
CA GLY A 181 -2.12 12.68 5.65
C GLY A 181 -2.99 11.77 6.53
N ASP A 182 -4.32 11.87 6.44
CA ASP A 182 -5.24 11.00 7.16
C ASP A 182 -5.33 9.61 6.51
N VAL A 183 -5.19 8.56 7.33
CA VAL A 183 -5.37 7.17 6.88
C VAL A 183 -6.84 6.82 6.94
N LEU A 184 -7.47 6.58 5.79
CA LEU A 184 -8.82 6.04 5.71
C LEU A 184 -8.80 4.51 5.70
N GLN A 185 -9.86 3.92 6.24
CA GLN A 185 -10.10 2.48 6.26
C GLN A 185 -11.49 2.14 5.75
N ALA A 186 -11.61 0.97 5.16
CA ALA A 186 -12.87 0.31 4.83
C ALA A 186 -12.82 -1.17 5.24
N GLN A 187 -13.99 -1.73 5.56
CA GLN A 187 -14.11 -3.12 6.04
C GLN A 187 -13.88 -4.19 4.96
N ASN A 188 -13.71 -3.78 3.70
CA ASN A 188 -13.46 -4.64 2.55
C ASN A 188 -14.61 -5.65 2.28
N GLN A 189 -15.85 -5.23 2.53
CA GLN A 189 -17.02 -6.12 2.49
C GLN A 189 -17.87 -5.98 1.22
N ALA A 190 -18.09 -4.76 0.71
CA ALA A 190 -18.93 -4.54 -0.46
C ALA A 190 -18.21 -4.98 -1.75
N THR A 191 -17.07 -4.35 -2.06
CA THR A 191 -16.13 -4.82 -3.09
C THR A 191 -14.93 -5.45 -2.40
N ARG A 192 -14.63 -6.71 -2.70
CA ARG A 192 -13.58 -7.46 -1.98
C ARG A 192 -12.23 -7.35 -2.67
N TYR A 193 -11.29 -6.66 -2.04
CA TYR A 193 -9.91 -6.57 -2.47
C TYR A 193 -9.05 -7.64 -1.79
N SER A 194 -8.31 -8.42 -2.57
CA SER A 194 -7.47 -9.50 -2.07
C SER A 194 -6.45 -9.93 -3.11
N GLY A 195 -5.18 -9.97 -2.71
CA GLY A 195 -4.10 -10.47 -3.57
C GLY A 195 -3.82 -9.57 -4.77
N PRO A 196 -3.12 -10.08 -5.80
CA PRO A 196 -2.62 -9.24 -6.89
C PRO A 196 -3.67 -8.85 -7.93
N SER A 197 -4.82 -9.52 -7.97
CA SER A 197 -5.79 -9.32 -9.06
C SER A 197 -7.06 -8.58 -8.64
N ALA A 198 -7.55 -8.78 -7.41
CA ALA A 198 -8.69 -8.06 -6.88
C ALA A 198 -8.20 -6.79 -6.18
N VAL A 199 -7.97 -5.74 -6.96
CA VAL A 199 -7.33 -4.50 -6.51
C VAL A 199 -8.32 -3.34 -6.47
N PRO A 200 -8.12 -2.34 -5.60
CA PRO A 200 -8.87 -1.10 -5.65
C PRO A 200 -8.65 -0.37 -6.98
N ALA A 201 -9.73 0.17 -7.55
CA ALA A 201 -9.61 1.17 -8.61
C ALA A 201 -8.99 2.45 -8.02
N SER A 202 -8.30 3.25 -8.84
CA SER A 202 -7.71 4.52 -8.38
C SER A 202 -8.74 5.48 -7.78
N THR A 203 -10.00 5.39 -8.23
CA THR A 203 -11.12 6.21 -7.77
C THR A 203 -12.00 5.54 -6.71
N ALA A 204 -11.60 4.38 -6.15
CA ALA A 204 -12.44 3.60 -5.24
C ALA A 204 -12.95 4.40 -4.03
N VAL A 205 -12.08 5.20 -3.40
CA VAL A 205 -12.40 6.02 -2.22
C VAL A 205 -13.19 7.30 -2.54
N MET A 206 -13.37 7.66 -3.81
CA MET A 206 -13.99 8.93 -4.19
C MET A 206 -15.50 8.88 -3.94
N LEU A 207 -16.13 10.01 -3.60
CA LEU A 207 -17.59 10.06 -3.48
C LEU A 207 -18.27 9.65 -4.80
N SER A 208 -19.28 8.80 -4.71
CA SER A 208 -20.08 8.36 -5.86
C SER A 208 -21.05 9.46 -6.31
N ALA A 209 -20.57 10.49 -6.99
CA ALA A 209 -21.44 11.44 -7.69
C ALA A 209 -21.00 11.59 -9.14
N ALA A 210 -21.95 11.40 -10.05
CA ALA A 210 -21.82 11.47 -11.50
C ALA A 210 -21.49 12.87 -12.06
N THR A 211 -20.65 13.66 -11.39
CA THR A 211 -20.35 15.04 -11.78
C THR A 211 -18.86 15.21 -12.00
N LEU A 212 -18.50 15.20 -13.29
CA LEU A 212 -17.25 15.66 -13.90
C LEU A 212 -15.99 14.83 -13.61
N LYS A 213 -15.75 13.84 -14.49
CA LYS A 213 -14.50 13.10 -14.72
C LYS A 213 -13.31 13.98 -15.16
N THR A 214 -13.29 15.27 -14.81
CA THR A 214 -12.39 16.28 -15.38
C THR A 214 -11.47 16.94 -14.36
N SER A 215 -11.59 16.64 -13.07
CA SER A 215 -10.64 17.10 -12.04
C SER A 215 -10.24 15.94 -11.13
N MET A 216 -8.96 15.87 -10.78
CA MET A 216 -8.41 14.82 -9.91
C MET A 216 -8.63 15.10 -8.41
N ASN A 217 -9.14 16.29 -8.09
CA ASN A 217 -9.38 16.80 -6.75
C ASN A 217 -10.83 16.53 -6.30
N HIS A 218 -11.33 15.31 -6.51
CA HIS A 218 -12.67 14.93 -6.04
C HIS A 218 -12.70 14.84 -4.52
N SER A 219 -13.85 15.17 -3.93
CA SER A 219 -14.09 14.96 -2.51
C SER A 219 -13.99 13.47 -2.17
N ILE A 220 -13.11 13.16 -1.23
CA ILE A 220 -12.91 11.80 -0.74
C ILE A 220 -14.11 11.41 0.13
N ALA A 221 -14.53 10.14 0.03
CA ALA A 221 -15.54 9.59 0.91
C ALA A 221 -14.98 9.47 2.33
N VAL A 222 -15.29 10.43 3.19
CA VAL A 222 -14.98 10.36 4.63
C VAL A 222 -16.29 10.28 5.39
N ASN A 223 -16.47 9.22 6.15
CA ASN A 223 -17.74 8.88 6.82
C ASN A 223 -18.91 8.73 5.83
N SER A 224 -18.63 8.19 4.65
CA SER A 224 -19.60 7.98 3.58
C SER A 224 -19.21 6.82 2.67
N LEU A 225 -20.10 6.46 1.73
CA LEU A 225 -19.82 5.46 0.72
C LEU A 225 -18.90 6.02 -0.38
N GLY A 226 -17.86 5.26 -0.72
CA GLY A 226 -17.03 5.48 -1.89
C GLY A 226 -17.67 4.94 -3.17
N ALA A 227 -17.05 5.23 -4.31
CA ALA A 227 -17.44 4.72 -5.62
C ALA A 227 -17.35 3.19 -5.72
N ASP A 228 -16.56 2.56 -4.84
CA ASP A 228 -16.48 1.11 -4.67
C ASP A 228 -17.60 0.51 -3.81
N GLY A 229 -18.54 1.35 -3.34
CA GLY A 229 -19.63 0.95 -2.44
C GLY A 229 -19.17 0.65 -1.01
N GLN A 230 -17.92 0.91 -0.67
CA GLN A 230 -17.43 0.73 0.69
C GLN A 230 -17.63 1.96 1.55
N PHE A 231 -17.91 1.75 2.84
CA PHE A 231 -17.99 2.85 3.79
C PHE A 231 -16.59 3.16 4.33
N TRP A 232 -16.11 4.36 4.05
CA TRP A 232 -14.76 4.81 4.38
C TRP A 232 -14.78 5.69 5.62
N THR A 233 -13.86 5.43 6.56
CA THR A 233 -13.75 6.17 7.84
C THR A 233 -12.30 6.47 8.15
N VAL A 234 -12.03 7.53 8.90
CA VAL A 234 -10.68 7.83 9.39
C VAL A 234 -10.27 6.75 10.39
N THR A 235 -9.04 6.27 10.23
CA THR A 235 -8.42 5.33 11.16
C THR A 235 -7.86 6.11 12.33
N ASN A 236 -8.38 5.83 13.54
CA ASN A 236 -7.83 6.37 14.79
C ASN A 236 -6.47 5.76 15.11
#